data_AF-A0A1X7G7Q5-F1
#
_entry.id   AF-A0A1X7G7Q5-F1
#
_cell.length_a   1.000
_cell.length_b   1.000
_cell.length_c   1.000
_cell.angle_alpha   90.00
_cell.angle_beta   90.00
_cell.angle_gamma   90.00
#
_symmetry.space_group_name_H-M   'P 1'
#
loop_
_entity.id
_entity.type
_entity.pdbx_description
1 polymer ?
#
loop_
_entity_poly.entity_id
_entity_poly.type
_entity_poly.pdbx_seq_one_letter_code
_entity_poly.pdbx_strand_id
1 'polypeptide(L)'
;MSEAPKHTPGPWAWFGNAGSNHVYLATVHHGRRYVMDFTRWGMRGAQPRFQPGRGVMVDAKDLLQFEVGDQTIVGIEAAKKDGSVYRYDVRGIDCADARLIAAAPDLLEALRQMVVNSEADGKQYRDCHKIALAAIAKAEGGAA
;
A
#
# COMPACT_ATOMS: atom_id res chain seq x y z
N MET A 1 9.37 -15.84 -18.17
CA MET A 1 8.96 -16.29 -16.82
C MET A 1 8.19 -15.14 -16.20
N SER A 2 6.88 -15.26 -16.02
CA SER A 2 6.09 -14.20 -15.40
C SER A 2 6.51 -14.08 -13.94
N GLU A 3 7.08 -12.93 -13.57
CA GLU A 3 7.38 -12.60 -12.19
C GLU A 3 6.09 -12.78 -11.36
N ALA A 4 6.20 -13.45 -10.21
CA ALA A 4 5.03 -13.67 -9.36
C ALA A 4 4.44 -12.30 -8.97
N PRO A 5 3.10 -12.14 -8.95
CA PRO A 5 2.51 -10.86 -8.62
C PRO A 5 2.96 -10.41 -7.22
N LYS A 6 3.55 -9.22 -7.16
CA LYS A 6 4.08 -8.60 -5.93
C LYS A 6 2.95 -8.30 -4.94
N HIS A 7 1.76 -7.99 -5.45
CA HIS A 7 0.55 -7.70 -4.69
C HIS A 7 -0.31 -8.95 -4.48
N THR A 8 -1.14 -8.92 -3.44
CA THR A 8 -2.18 -9.94 -3.25
C THR A 8 -3.17 -9.89 -4.42
N PRO A 9 -3.44 -10.99 -5.13
CA PRO A 9 -4.32 -10.97 -6.29
C PRO A 9 -5.73 -10.48 -5.97
N GLY A 10 -6.32 -9.70 -6.87
CA GLY A 10 -7.71 -9.25 -6.79
C GLY A 10 -8.72 -10.31 -7.25
N PRO A 11 -10.03 -9.99 -7.17
CA PRO A 11 -10.59 -8.76 -6.60
C PRO A 11 -10.55 -8.77 -5.06
N TRP A 12 -10.45 -7.58 -4.47
CA TRP A 12 -10.49 -7.37 -3.03
C TRP A 12 -11.86 -6.85 -2.59
N ALA A 13 -12.31 -7.24 -1.41
CA ALA A 13 -13.52 -6.71 -0.79
C ALA A 13 -13.36 -6.58 0.72
N TRP A 14 -14.17 -5.68 1.30
CA TRP A 14 -14.29 -5.55 2.75
C TRP A 14 -15.15 -6.69 3.31
N PHE A 15 -14.65 -7.32 4.35
CA PHE A 15 -15.31 -8.37 5.10
C PHE A 15 -15.28 -8.02 6.58
N GLY A 16 -16.12 -8.69 7.36
CA GLY A 16 -16.16 -8.45 8.79
C GLY A 16 -17.46 -8.89 9.44
N ASN A 17 -17.55 -8.60 10.73
CA ASN A 17 -18.73 -8.74 11.53
C ASN A 17 -18.81 -7.56 12.51
N ALA A 18 -19.87 -6.77 12.39
CA ALA A 18 -20.09 -5.60 13.25
C ALA A 18 -20.34 -5.98 14.72
N GLY A 19 -20.95 -7.14 14.98
CA GLY A 19 -21.18 -7.64 16.35
C GLY A 19 -19.90 -8.06 17.07
N SER A 20 -18.85 -8.42 16.33
CA SER A 20 -17.53 -8.71 16.90
C SER A 20 -16.51 -7.57 16.67
N ASN A 21 -16.96 -6.39 16.20
CA ASN A 21 -16.12 -5.24 15.89
C ASN A 21 -14.89 -5.58 15.02
N HIS A 22 -15.05 -6.48 14.06
CA HIS A 22 -13.96 -6.96 13.23
C HIS A 22 -14.23 -6.63 11.76
N VAL A 23 -13.34 -5.87 11.14
CA VAL A 23 -13.41 -5.49 9.72
C VAL A 23 -12.02 -5.67 9.11
N TYR A 24 -11.95 -6.21 7.90
CA TYR A 24 -10.70 -6.48 7.20
C TYR A 24 -10.91 -6.46 5.68
N LEU A 25 -9.81 -6.31 4.94
CA LEU A 25 -9.76 -6.36 3.48
C LEU A 25 -9.14 -7.69 3.06
N ALA A 26 -9.82 -8.44 2.19
CA ALA A 26 -9.34 -9.74 1.73
C ALA A 26 -9.75 -10.02 0.28
N THR A 27 -9.19 -11.06 -0.31
CA THR A 27 -9.57 -11.55 -1.63
C THR A 27 -10.99 -12.13 -1.62
N VAL A 28 -11.78 -11.82 -2.64
CA VAL A 28 -13.15 -12.38 -2.79
C VAL A 28 -13.08 -13.87 -3.10
N HIS A 29 -12.16 -14.23 -4.00
CA HIS A 29 -11.87 -15.62 -4.38
C HIS A 29 -10.59 -16.08 -3.67
N HIS A 30 -10.23 -17.36 -3.75
CA HIS A 30 -8.99 -17.90 -3.14
C HIS A 30 -8.97 -18.03 -1.61
N GLY A 31 -10.12 -18.33 -1.00
CA GLY A 31 -10.16 -18.71 0.43
C GLY A 31 -9.94 -17.54 1.40
N ARG A 32 -10.27 -16.31 0.99
CA ARG A 32 -10.16 -15.08 1.81
C ARG A 32 -8.74 -14.83 2.30
N ARG A 33 -7.80 -14.70 1.37
CA ARG A 33 -6.44 -14.26 1.71
C ARG A 33 -6.49 -12.80 2.16
N TYR A 34 -5.93 -12.52 3.34
CA TYR A 34 -5.88 -11.18 3.89
C TYR A 34 -4.98 -10.27 3.06
N VAL A 35 -5.50 -9.10 2.74
CA VAL A 35 -4.74 -7.96 2.21
C VAL A 35 -4.34 -7.06 3.38
N MET A 36 -5.29 -6.78 4.26
CA MET A 36 -5.11 -5.97 5.46
C MET A 36 -6.14 -6.37 6.51
N ASP A 37 -5.71 -6.50 7.76
CA ASP A 37 -6.61 -6.48 8.92
C ASP A 37 -6.10 -5.51 9.96
N PHE A 38 -6.75 -5.46 11.14
CA PHE A 38 -6.36 -4.56 12.21
C PHE A 38 -6.15 -5.31 13.52
N THR A 39 -5.14 -4.89 14.28
CA THR A 39 -4.92 -5.32 15.65
C THR A 39 -4.78 -4.11 16.57
N ARG A 40 -4.89 -4.34 17.88
CA ARG A 40 -4.68 -3.30 18.88
C ARG A 40 -3.22 -2.86 18.89
N TRP A 41 -2.97 -1.56 18.99
CA TRP A 41 -1.62 -1.02 19.22
C TRP A 41 -1.43 -0.68 20.70
N GLY A 42 -0.79 -1.58 21.46
CA GLY A 42 -0.59 -1.37 22.89
C GLY A 42 -1.91 -1.21 23.65
N MET A 43 -2.05 -0.16 24.46
CA MET A 43 -3.31 0.14 25.19
C MET A 43 -4.18 1.19 24.51
N ARG A 44 -3.71 1.82 23.42
CA ARG A 44 -4.39 2.94 22.75
C ARG A 44 -4.20 2.84 21.24
N GLY A 45 -5.31 2.83 20.51
CA GLY A 45 -5.31 2.83 19.06
C GLY A 45 -5.28 1.43 18.45
N ALA A 46 -5.25 1.41 17.12
CA ALA A 46 -5.16 0.22 16.29
C ALA A 46 -4.06 0.43 15.24
N GLN A 47 -3.45 -0.65 14.81
CA GLN A 47 -2.54 -0.67 13.67
C GLN A 47 -3.10 -1.65 12.63
N PRO A 48 -2.92 -1.35 11.33
CA PRO A 48 -3.13 -2.37 10.33
C PRO A 48 -2.07 -3.45 10.44
N ARG A 49 -2.37 -4.63 9.92
CA ARG A 49 -1.36 -5.66 9.61
C ARG A 49 -1.46 -5.99 8.15
N PHE A 50 -0.33 -6.37 7.57
CA PHE A 50 -0.24 -6.74 6.15
C PHE A 50 0.46 -8.09 6.00
N GLN A 51 0.30 -8.73 4.85
CA GLN A 51 1.00 -9.96 4.50
C GLN A 51 2.10 -9.67 3.48
N PRO A 52 3.31 -9.20 3.88
CA PRO A 52 4.41 -9.05 2.93
C PRO A 52 4.77 -10.42 2.33
N GLY A 53 4.51 -10.60 1.03
CA GLY A 53 4.71 -11.86 0.33
C GLY A 53 3.66 -12.94 0.68
N ARG A 54 4.05 -14.22 0.66
CA ARG A 54 3.18 -15.37 1.05
C ARG A 54 3.38 -15.78 2.52
N GLY A 55 3.59 -14.81 3.39
CA GLY A 55 4.01 -15.01 4.78
C GLY A 55 2.87 -14.99 5.80
N VAL A 56 3.21 -14.73 7.05
CA VAL A 56 2.25 -14.43 8.12
C VAL A 56 1.82 -12.96 8.06
N MET A 57 0.72 -12.62 8.74
CA MET A 57 0.36 -11.22 8.96
C MET A 57 1.40 -10.55 9.87
N VAL A 58 1.93 -9.41 9.44
CA VAL A 58 2.95 -8.63 10.12
C VAL A 58 2.34 -7.30 10.55
N ASP A 59 2.58 -6.93 11.81
CA ASP A 59 2.16 -5.66 12.39
C ASP A 59 2.77 -4.48 11.61
N ALA A 60 1.97 -3.45 11.32
CA ALA A 60 2.48 -2.28 10.59
C ALA A 60 3.66 -1.62 11.29
N LYS A 61 3.73 -1.63 12.64
CA LYS A 61 4.87 -1.08 13.40
C LYS A 61 6.23 -1.65 12.98
N ASP A 62 6.25 -2.88 12.47
CA ASP A 62 7.46 -3.58 12.02
C ASP A 62 7.76 -3.33 10.53
N LEU A 63 6.86 -2.63 9.85
CA LEU A 63 6.93 -2.28 8.42
C LEU A 63 6.95 -0.76 8.17
N LEU A 64 6.91 0.08 9.21
CA LEU A 64 6.85 1.54 9.03
C LEU A 64 8.12 2.09 8.38
N GLN A 65 7.94 3.03 7.48
CA GLN A 65 9.00 3.86 6.91
C GLN A 65 8.81 5.30 7.40
N PHE A 66 9.91 5.99 7.70
CA PHE A 66 9.89 7.31 8.34
C PHE A 66 10.29 8.43 7.38
N GLU A 67 9.78 9.64 7.62
CA GLU A 67 10.07 10.83 6.81
C GLU A 67 11.52 11.32 6.93
N VAL A 68 12.15 11.09 8.08
CA VAL A 68 13.51 11.56 8.39
C VAL A 68 14.42 10.40 8.74
N GLY A 69 15.72 10.63 8.57
CA GLY A 69 16.76 9.63 8.79
C GLY A 69 17.04 8.78 7.56
N ASP A 70 17.75 7.67 7.76
CA ASP A 70 18.04 6.70 6.73
C ASP A 70 16.74 6.03 6.25
N GLN A 71 16.41 6.27 4.98
CA GLN A 71 15.20 5.79 4.33
C GLN A 71 15.17 4.27 4.11
N THR A 72 16.29 3.58 4.35
CA THR A 72 16.38 2.12 4.34
C THR A 72 15.90 1.49 5.66
N ILE A 73 15.75 2.28 6.73
CA ILE A 73 15.28 1.79 8.02
C ILE A 73 13.78 1.51 7.96
N VAL A 74 13.41 0.29 8.33
CA VAL A 74 12.03 -0.19 8.37
C VAL A 74 11.72 -0.70 9.78
N GLY A 75 10.57 -0.28 10.31
CA GLY A 75 10.05 -0.69 11.60
C GLY A 75 10.54 0.17 12.78
N ILE A 76 9.67 0.30 13.78
CA ILE A 76 9.87 1.23 14.91
C ILE A 76 11.06 0.84 15.79
N GLU A 77 11.33 -0.46 15.96
CA GLU A 77 12.44 -0.93 16.79
C GLU A 77 13.80 -0.72 16.13
N ALA A 78 13.87 -0.76 14.80
CA ALA A 78 15.09 -0.40 14.08
C ALA A 78 15.31 1.12 14.13
N ALA A 79 14.26 1.91 13.89
CA ALA A 79 14.31 3.37 13.96
C ALA A 79 14.76 3.90 15.33
N LYS A 80 14.28 3.33 16.44
CA LYS A 80 14.72 3.74 17.79
C LYS A 80 16.21 3.52 18.05
N LYS A 81 16.82 2.54 17.37
CA LYS A 81 18.25 2.22 17.50
C LYS A 81 19.11 3.06 16.56
N ASP A 82 18.49 3.62 15.54
CA ASP A 82 19.15 4.43 14.53
C ASP A 82 19.11 5.92 14.93
N GLY A 83 20.27 6.52 15.15
CA GLY A 83 20.37 7.91 15.58
C GLY A 83 19.94 8.95 14.54
N SER A 84 19.75 8.55 13.27
CA SER A 84 19.31 9.46 12.21
C SER A 84 17.79 9.66 12.22
N VAL A 85 17.02 8.69 12.73
CA VAL A 85 15.56 8.78 12.85
C VAL A 85 15.19 9.43 14.18
N TYR A 86 15.29 10.76 14.25
CA TYR A 86 14.95 11.51 15.47
C TYR A 86 13.44 11.81 15.59
N ARG A 87 12.66 11.60 14.52
CA ARG A 87 11.21 11.83 14.46
C ARG A 87 10.52 10.67 13.77
N TYR A 88 9.40 10.23 14.34
CA TYR A 88 8.68 9.02 13.91
C TYR A 88 7.47 9.29 13.02
N ASP A 89 7.48 10.42 12.30
CA ASP A 89 6.45 10.70 11.28
C ASP A 89 6.57 9.68 10.15
N VAL A 90 5.45 9.02 9.83
CA VAL A 90 5.40 7.89 8.90
C VAL A 90 5.21 8.42 7.49
N ARG A 91 6.10 8.02 6.57
CA ARG A 91 5.96 8.28 5.13
C ARG A 91 5.27 7.14 4.37
N GLY A 92 5.28 5.93 4.93
CA GLY A 92 4.76 4.75 4.26
C GLY A 92 4.91 3.47 5.08
N ILE A 93 4.43 2.37 4.49
CA ILE A 93 4.52 1.02 5.03
C ILE A 93 5.20 0.16 3.97
N ASP A 94 6.25 -0.57 4.34
CA ASP A 94 6.99 -1.45 3.45
C ASP A 94 6.22 -2.75 3.17
N CYS A 95 5.11 -2.61 2.45
CA CYS A 95 4.32 -3.70 1.93
C CYS A 95 3.76 -3.32 0.56
N ALA A 96 3.78 -4.26 -0.38
CA ALA A 96 3.26 -4.02 -1.73
C ALA A 96 1.78 -3.63 -1.70
N ASP A 97 0.96 -4.33 -0.92
CA ASP A 97 -0.47 -4.05 -0.81
C ASP A 97 -0.73 -2.68 -0.18
N ALA A 98 0.04 -2.30 0.84
CA ALA A 98 -0.07 -0.98 1.47
C ALA A 98 0.26 0.15 0.47
N ARG A 99 1.28 -0.03 -0.38
CA ARG A 99 1.62 0.92 -1.44
C ARG A 99 0.53 1.02 -2.50
N LEU A 100 -0.04 -0.11 -2.92
CA LEU A 100 -1.15 -0.13 -3.87
C LEU A 100 -2.39 0.60 -3.32
N ILE A 101 -2.73 0.39 -2.03
CA ILE A 101 -3.81 1.11 -1.35
C ILE A 101 -3.53 2.62 -1.33
N ALA A 102 -2.31 3.03 -0.98
CA ALA A 102 -1.92 4.44 -0.92
C ALA A 102 -1.85 5.12 -2.31
N ALA A 103 -1.64 4.34 -3.38
CA ALA A 103 -1.64 4.82 -4.76
C ALA A 103 -3.04 4.86 -5.40
N ALA A 104 -4.07 4.30 -4.76
CA ALA A 104 -5.40 4.15 -5.35
C ALA A 104 -6.02 5.47 -5.87
N PRO A 105 -5.91 6.63 -5.18
CA PRO A 105 -6.41 7.90 -5.70
C PRO A 105 -5.69 8.34 -6.99
N ASP A 106 -4.37 8.24 -7.02
CA ASP A 106 -3.55 8.65 -8.17
C ASP A 106 -3.80 7.73 -9.38
N LEU A 107 -3.97 6.43 -9.12
CA LEU A 107 -4.34 5.44 -10.14
C LEU A 107 -5.72 5.75 -10.73
N LEU A 108 -6.71 6.07 -9.90
CA LEU A 108 -8.05 6.44 -10.37
C LEU A 108 -8.02 7.69 -11.24
N GLU A 109 -7.26 8.71 -10.83
CA GLU A 109 -7.12 9.94 -11.59
C GLU A 109 -6.42 9.71 -12.93
N ALA A 110 -5.32 8.94 -12.93
CA ALA A 110 -4.63 8.56 -14.15
C ALA A 110 -5.55 7.86 -15.15
N LEU A 111 -6.37 6.91 -14.67
CA LEU A 111 -7.33 6.18 -15.52
C LEU A 111 -8.40 7.11 -16.08
N ARG A 112 -8.94 8.05 -15.29
CA ARG A 112 -9.91 9.05 -15.77
C ARG A 112 -9.33 9.87 -16.92
N GLN A 113 -8.09 10.35 -16.78
CA GLN A 113 -7.44 11.14 -17.81
C GLN A 113 -7.16 10.32 -19.08
N MET A 114 -6.79 9.05 -18.94
CA MET A 114 -6.61 8.16 -20.09
C MET A 114 -7.92 7.95 -20.86
N VAL A 115 -9.05 7.78 -20.17
CA VAL A 115 -10.38 7.65 -20.83
C VAL A 115 -10.73 8.94 -21.59
N VAL A 116 -10.61 10.11 -20.94
CA VAL A 116 -10.87 11.41 -21.59
C VAL A 116 -9.97 11.63 -22.82
N ASN A 117 -8.69 11.26 -22.73
CA ASN A 117 -7.74 11.44 -23.84
C ASN A 117 -7.90 10.40 -24.95
N SER A 118 -8.53 9.25 -24.70
CA SER A 118 -8.88 8.28 -25.75
C SER A 118 -9.97 8.80 -26.69
N GLU A 119 -10.65 9.89 -26.30
CA GLU A 119 -11.70 10.55 -27.04
C GLU A 119 -11.24 11.85 -27.74
N ALA A 120 -9.97 12.26 -27.58
CA ALA A 120 -9.42 13.52 -28.10
C ALA A 120 -8.12 13.35 -28.93
N ASP A 121 -7.93 14.23 -29.92
CA ASP A 121 -6.87 14.15 -30.94
C ASP A 121 -5.41 14.22 -30.38
N GLY A 122 -4.47 13.59 -31.09
CA GLY A 122 -3.26 12.91 -30.57
C GLY A 122 -2.19 13.69 -29.78
N LYS A 123 -2.38 14.97 -29.44
CA LYS A 123 -1.43 15.75 -28.61
C LYS A 123 -1.65 15.62 -27.10
N GLN A 124 -2.88 15.37 -26.63
CA GLN A 124 -3.18 15.18 -25.19
C GLN A 124 -2.71 13.81 -24.64
N TYR A 125 -2.39 12.86 -25.52
CA TYR A 125 -2.05 11.48 -25.18
C TYR A 125 -0.74 11.30 -24.40
N ARG A 126 0.24 12.20 -24.55
CA ARG A 126 1.57 12.04 -23.92
C ARG A 126 1.58 12.36 -22.42
N ASP A 127 0.68 13.24 -21.96
CA ASP A 127 0.68 13.69 -20.58
C ASP A 127 -0.08 12.72 -19.65
N CYS A 128 -1.19 12.13 -20.10
CA CYS A 128 -1.87 11.09 -19.32
C CYS A 128 -1.02 9.83 -19.15
N HIS A 129 -0.19 9.50 -20.15
CA HIS A 129 0.74 8.36 -20.04
C HIS A 129 1.77 8.56 -18.93
N LYS A 130 2.32 9.77 -18.78
CA LYS A 130 3.27 10.09 -17.68
C LYS A 130 2.61 9.96 -16.31
N ILE A 131 1.38 10.47 -16.18
CA ILE A 131 0.61 10.42 -14.93
C ILE A 131 0.30 8.96 -14.56
N ALA A 132 -0.10 8.14 -15.53
CA ALA A 132 -0.30 6.70 -15.34
C ALA A 132 0.99 5.98 -14.91
N LEU A 133 2.12 6.27 -15.56
CA LEU A 133 3.41 5.68 -15.19
C LEU A 133 3.82 6.05 -13.76
N ALA A 134 3.64 7.31 -13.34
CA ALA A 134 3.96 7.75 -11.99
C ALA A 134 3.07 7.06 -10.94
N ALA A 135 1.77 6.93 -11.20
CA ALA A 135 0.84 6.23 -10.32
C ALA A 135 1.17 4.73 -10.20
N ILE A 136 1.55 4.08 -11.31
CA ILE A 136 2.00 2.68 -11.32
C ILE A 136 3.31 2.53 -10.54
N ALA A 137 4.29 3.41 -10.78
CA ALA A 137 5.56 3.40 -10.05
C ALA A 137 5.33 3.50 -8.54
N LYS A 138 4.47 4.41 -8.08
CA LYS A 138 4.07 4.52 -6.68
C LYS A 138 3.44 3.23 -6.15
N ALA A 139 2.52 2.61 -6.89
CA ALA A 139 1.87 1.36 -6.51
C ALA A 139 2.84 0.17 -6.41
N GLU A 140 3.88 0.17 -7.23
CA GLU A 140 4.92 -0.86 -7.25
C GLU A 140 6.05 -0.58 -6.24
N GLY A 141 6.14 0.65 -5.72
CA GLY A 141 7.16 1.11 -4.77
C GLY A 141 8.43 1.67 -5.42
N GLY A 142 8.35 2.11 -6.68
CA GLY A 142 9.36 2.96 -7.31
C GLY A 142 9.31 4.40 -6.80
N ALA A 143 10.37 5.16 -7.05
CA ALA A 143 10.35 6.60 -6.84
C ALA A 143 9.35 7.24 -7.82
N ALA A 144 8.43 8.06 -7.30
CA ALA A 144 7.49 8.85 -8.08
C ALA A 144 8.19 10.07 -8.70
#